data_AF-A0A6G6X4Q0-F1
#
_entry.id   AF-A0A6G6X4Q0-F1
#
_cell.length_a   1.000
_cell.length_b   1.000
_cell.length_c   1.000
_cell.angle_alpha   90.00
_cell.angle_beta   90.00
_cell.angle_gamma   90.00
#
_symmetry.space_group_name_H-M   'P 1'
#
loop_
_entity.id
_entity.type
_entity.pdbx_description
1 polymer ?
#
loop_
_entity_poly.entity_id
_entity_poly.type
_entity_poly.pdbx_seq_one_letter_code
_entity_poly.pdbx_strand_id
1 'polypeptide(L)'
;MRLCARVLTAIGLGLALVLGFAHGAVAQQNPVTAIDIALEPDATMLQHAKDANARLLKSFPKGFALDETHHPHVTIVQQFVHTADLDKVFSAANAVLAKEKPLSWKLKAFKYYYIPSPPVGLAGIVVEPTKDLHRLQDELIKAVAPYTVKTGTPAAFFSEDGGRDIQKSLIDYVSHFVTMAAGKHFNPHVTIGVGTETYLNKMLAEPFDSFTFSPTGASVYQLGTFGTARKELKVLPLTP
;
A
#
# COMPACT_ATOMS: atom_id res chain seq x y z
N MET A 1 54.38 45.17 52.36
CA MET A 1 54.59 44.82 50.94
C MET A 1 53.53 43.81 50.52
N ARG A 2 52.67 44.19 49.56
CA ARG A 2 51.96 43.41 48.52
C ARG A 2 51.65 41.93 48.83
N LEU A 3 50.37 41.60 49.04
CA LEU A 3 49.33 41.18 48.05
C LEU A 3 49.29 39.66 47.84
N CYS A 4 48.16 39.03 48.15
CA CYS A 4 47.19 38.47 47.18
C CYS A 4 46.54 37.16 47.64
N ALA A 5 45.21 37.16 47.60
CA ALA A 5 44.28 36.13 48.04
C ALA A 5 44.20 34.90 47.12
N ARG A 6 43.66 33.78 47.64
CA ARG A 6 42.97 32.77 46.84
C ARG A 6 41.67 32.32 47.51
N VAL A 7 40.68 32.17 46.64
CA VAL A 7 39.23 32.06 46.78
C VAL A 7 38.79 30.61 47.05
N LEU A 8 37.73 30.44 47.84
CA LEU A 8 36.98 29.19 48.05
C LEU A 8 36.15 28.81 46.82
N THR A 9 35.95 27.52 46.58
CA THR A 9 34.76 27.03 45.88
C THR A 9 34.41 25.62 46.34
N ALA A 10 33.26 25.49 47.01
CA ALA A 10 32.60 24.23 47.32
C ALA A 10 31.40 24.10 46.38
N ILE A 11 31.30 22.99 45.65
CA ILE A 11 30.16 22.66 44.77
C ILE A 11 29.45 21.46 45.43
N GLY A 12 28.26 21.71 45.97
CA GLY A 12 27.34 20.68 46.46
C GLY A 12 26.43 20.18 45.34
N LEU A 13 26.30 18.86 45.24
CA LEU A 13 25.43 18.11 44.33
C LEU A 13 23.95 18.49 44.51
N GLY A 14 23.29 18.92 43.43
CA GLY A 14 21.83 19.03 43.35
C GLY A 14 21.21 17.77 42.76
N LEU A 15 20.24 17.18 43.48
CA LEU A 15 19.33 16.15 42.98
C LEU A 15 18.42 16.76 41.89
N ALA A 16 18.53 16.30 40.65
CA ALA A 16 17.56 16.59 39.60
C ALA A 16 16.53 15.46 39.51
N LEU A 17 15.26 15.75 39.81
CA LEU A 17 14.14 14.86 39.50
C LEU A 17 13.97 14.81 37.97
N VAL A 18 14.21 13.64 37.39
CA VAL A 18 13.86 13.33 36.00
C VAL A 18 12.38 12.95 35.97
N LEU A 19 11.51 13.88 35.61
CA LEU A 19 10.14 13.58 35.20
C LEU A 19 10.21 12.95 33.80
N GLY A 20 10.08 11.63 33.74
CA GLY A 20 9.96 10.89 32.49
C GLY A 20 8.65 11.26 31.78
N PHE A 21 8.75 11.87 30.60
CA PHE A 21 7.63 11.99 29.67
C PHE A 21 7.39 10.61 29.05
N ALA A 22 6.60 9.78 29.73
CA ALA A 22 5.87 8.71 29.05
C ALA A 22 4.88 9.41 28.10
N HIS A 23 5.22 9.47 26.81
CA HIS A 23 4.25 9.76 25.77
C HIS A 23 3.24 8.62 25.75
N GLY A 24 2.18 8.74 26.56
CA GLY A 24 1.01 7.91 26.43
C GLY A 24 0.47 8.08 25.00
N ALA A 25 0.18 6.98 24.33
CA ALA A 25 -0.50 6.99 23.06
C ALA A 25 -1.84 7.69 23.26
N VAL A 26 -1.94 8.96 22.83
CA VAL A 26 -3.21 9.67 22.79
C VAL A 26 -4.07 8.92 21.79
N ALA A 27 -5.15 8.29 22.26
CA ALA A 27 -6.11 7.63 21.39
C ALA A 27 -6.59 8.64 20.33
N GLN A 28 -6.37 8.34 19.05
CA GLN A 28 -6.73 9.23 17.97
C GLN A 28 -8.25 9.44 17.97
N GLN A 29 -8.69 10.69 18.11
CA GLN A 29 -10.09 11.03 17.92
C GLN A 29 -10.45 10.76 16.46
N ASN A 30 -11.47 9.91 16.23
CA ASN A 30 -11.91 9.44 14.91
C ASN A 30 -10.80 8.75 14.10
N PRO A 31 -10.42 7.51 14.48
CA PRO A 31 -9.39 6.76 13.75
C PRO A 31 -9.75 6.57 12.28
N VAL A 32 -8.73 6.63 11.43
CA VAL A 32 -8.82 6.49 9.97
C VAL A 32 -7.99 5.26 9.57
N THR A 33 -8.44 4.52 8.56
CA THR A 33 -7.69 3.41 7.95
C THR A 33 -7.46 3.69 6.48
N ALA A 34 -6.22 3.52 6.02
CA ALA A 34 -5.88 3.52 4.60
C ALA A 34 -6.15 2.13 4.04
N ILE A 35 -7.12 1.99 3.13
CA ILE A 35 -7.56 0.70 2.61
C ILE A 35 -7.17 0.52 1.14
N ASP A 36 -7.03 -0.75 0.75
CA ASP A 36 -7.04 -1.22 -0.63
C ASP A 36 -8.16 -2.26 -0.79
N ILE A 37 -9.01 -2.08 -1.79
CA ILE A 37 -9.96 -3.10 -2.25
C ILE A 37 -9.37 -3.70 -3.52
N ALA A 38 -9.00 -4.98 -3.45
CA ALA A 38 -8.22 -5.63 -4.48
C ALA A 38 -8.82 -6.97 -4.94
N LEU A 39 -8.47 -7.37 -6.16
CA LEU A 39 -8.72 -8.70 -6.68
C LEU A 39 -7.48 -9.58 -6.48
N GLU A 40 -7.70 -10.81 -5.99
CA GLU A 40 -6.67 -11.84 -5.87
C GLU A 40 -6.56 -12.60 -7.20
N PRO A 41 -5.38 -12.67 -7.82
CA PRO A 41 -5.21 -13.35 -9.08
C PRO A 41 -4.91 -14.84 -8.89
N ASP A 42 -5.16 -15.64 -9.93
CA ASP A 42 -4.88 -17.08 -9.91
C ASP A 42 -3.38 -17.43 -9.83
N ALA A 43 -3.10 -18.73 -9.65
CA ALA A 43 -1.76 -19.28 -9.53
C ALA A 43 -0.82 -18.93 -10.71
N THR A 44 -1.36 -18.69 -11.91
CA THR A 44 -0.56 -18.30 -13.09
C THR A 44 0.11 -16.95 -12.84
N MET A 45 -0.69 -15.94 -12.49
CA MET A 45 -0.16 -14.60 -12.18
C MET A 45 0.71 -14.64 -10.93
N LEU A 46 0.33 -15.40 -9.89
CA LEU A 46 1.14 -15.52 -8.68
C LEU A 46 2.54 -16.07 -8.97
N GLN A 47 2.66 -17.06 -9.86
CA GLN A 47 3.94 -17.61 -10.27
C GLN A 47 4.80 -16.55 -11.01
N HIS A 48 4.23 -15.89 -12.02
CA HIS A 48 4.93 -14.82 -12.74
C HIS A 48 5.37 -13.68 -11.82
N ALA A 49 4.52 -13.27 -10.89
CA ALA A 49 4.84 -12.22 -9.92
C ALA A 49 6.00 -12.63 -9.01
N LYS A 50 6.01 -13.87 -8.50
CA LYS A 50 7.08 -14.40 -7.65
C LYS A 50 8.41 -14.56 -8.39
N ASP A 51 8.39 -15.03 -9.63
CA ASP A 51 9.61 -15.15 -10.44
C ASP A 51 10.22 -13.78 -10.73
N ALA A 52 9.38 -12.79 -11.05
CA ALA A 52 9.80 -11.42 -11.25
C ALA A 52 10.33 -10.79 -9.95
N ASN A 53 9.67 -11.02 -8.82
CA ASN A 53 10.12 -10.57 -7.50
C ASN A 53 11.48 -11.16 -7.12
N ALA A 54 11.70 -12.46 -7.35
CA ALA A 54 12.99 -13.12 -7.08
C ALA A 54 14.14 -12.50 -7.90
N ARG A 55 13.86 -12.05 -9.13
CA ARG A 55 14.81 -11.29 -9.94
C ARG A 55 15.10 -9.91 -9.36
N LEU A 56 14.06 -9.19 -8.93
CA LEU A 56 14.20 -7.86 -8.32
C LEU A 56 15.00 -7.91 -7.02
N LEU A 57 14.75 -8.89 -6.15
CA LEU A 57 15.50 -9.07 -4.90
C LEU A 57 16.99 -9.34 -5.11
N LYS A 58 17.38 -9.97 -6.24
CA LYS A 58 18.80 -10.09 -6.61
C LYS A 58 19.42 -8.74 -6.98
N SER A 59 18.66 -7.85 -7.61
CA SER A 59 19.13 -6.50 -7.96
C SER A 59 19.07 -5.52 -6.79
N PHE A 60 18.08 -5.66 -5.91
CA PHE A 60 17.85 -4.77 -4.78
C PHE A 60 17.40 -5.59 -3.56
N PRO A 61 18.35 -6.17 -2.80
CA PRO A 61 18.04 -7.04 -1.66
C PRO A 61 17.28 -6.36 -0.51
N LYS A 62 17.21 -5.02 -0.51
CA LYS A 62 16.44 -4.22 0.46
C LYS A 62 14.98 -4.01 0.05
N GLY A 63 14.53 -4.60 -1.06
CA GLY A 63 13.12 -4.64 -1.44
C GLY A 63 12.32 -5.57 -0.52
N PHE A 64 11.07 -5.84 -0.88
CA PHE A 64 10.23 -6.80 -0.16
C PHE A 64 10.00 -8.07 -1.01
N ALA A 65 9.87 -9.21 -0.31
CA ALA A 65 9.44 -10.45 -0.92
C ALA A 65 7.92 -10.46 -1.04
N LEU A 66 7.39 -11.17 -2.04
CA LEU A 66 5.95 -11.46 -2.11
C LEU A 66 5.63 -12.62 -1.16
N ASP A 67 5.08 -12.29 0.01
CA ASP A 67 4.82 -13.19 1.14
C ASP A 67 3.42 -12.98 1.74
N GLU A 68 3.15 -13.56 2.92
CA GLU A 68 1.88 -13.43 3.67
C GLU A 68 1.53 -11.99 4.07
N THR A 69 2.44 -11.05 3.92
CA THR A 69 2.21 -9.63 4.20
C THR A 69 2.44 -8.75 2.98
N HIS A 70 2.71 -9.34 1.81
CA HIS A 70 2.90 -8.67 0.52
C HIS A 70 2.23 -9.51 -0.56
N HIS A 71 0.92 -9.64 -0.44
CA HIS A 71 0.10 -10.44 -1.35
C HIS A 71 0.16 -9.83 -2.77
N PRO A 72 0.41 -10.62 -3.82
CA PRO A 72 0.25 -10.13 -5.18
C PRO A 72 -1.23 -9.97 -5.49
N HIS A 73 -1.67 -8.75 -5.76
CA HIS A 73 -3.08 -8.40 -5.97
C HIS A 73 -3.21 -7.38 -7.10
N VAL A 74 -4.42 -7.23 -7.66
CA VAL A 74 -4.77 -6.11 -8.54
C VAL A 74 -5.58 -5.11 -7.74
N THR A 75 -4.98 -3.97 -7.39
CA THR A 75 -5.66 -2.85 -6.73
C THR A 75 -6.80 -2.34 -7.62
N ILE A 76 -8.00 -2.22 -7.05
CA ILE A 76 -9.14 -1.60 -7.74
C ILE A 76 -9.41 -0.21 -7.17
N VAL A 77 -9.43 -0.07 -5.84
CA VAL A 77 -9.66 1.22 -5.16
C VAL A 77 -8.78 1.32 -3.91
N GLN A 78 -8.03 2.43 -3.79
CA GLN A 78 -7.40 2.82 -2.53
C GLN A 78 -7.99 4.13 -2.03
N GLN A 79 -8.40 4.18 -0.77
CA GLN A 79 -8.90 5.41 -0.13
C GLN A 79 -8.65 5.40 1.38
N PHE A 80 -8.76 6.56 2.01
CA PHE A 80 -8.89 6.65 3.46
C PHE A 80 -10.36 6.53 3.86
N VAL A 81 -10.64 5.74 4.90
CA VAL A 81 -11.99 5.57 5.45
C VAL A 81 -11.99 5.74 6.97
N HIS A 82 -13.13 6.10 7.53
CA HIS A 82 -13.31 6.03 8.98
C HIS A 82 -13.18 4.58 9.45
N THR A 83 -12.31 4.32 10.42
CA THR A 83 -12.09 2.95 10.95
C THR A 83 -13.38 2.37 11.54
N ALA A 84 -14.23 3.21 12.11
CA ALA A 84 -15.55 2.82 12.64
C ALA A 84 -16.54 2.36 11.55
N ASP A 85 -16.30 2.68 10.27
CA ASP A 85 -17.16 2.34 9.15
C ASP A 85 -16.64 1.16 8.31
N LEU A 86 -15.56 0.48 8.73
CA LEU A 86 -14.97 -0.64 7.98
C LEU A 86 -15.99 -1.73 7.64
N ASP A 87 -16.85 -2.13 8.58
CA ASP A 87 -17.89 -3.14 8.30
C ASP A 87 -18.88 -2.70 7.20
N LYS A 88 -19.16 -1.39 7.12
CA LYS A 88 -20.01 -0.81 6.07
C LYS A 88 -19.28 -0.80 4.73
N VAL A 89 -17.99 -0.46 4.73
CA VAL A 89 -17.13 -0.56 3.54
C VAL A 89 -17.10 -1.99 3.01
N PHE A 90 -16.88 -2.98 3.88
CA PHE A 90 -16.86 -4.40 3.48
C PHE A 90 -18.19 -4.83 2.88
N SER A 91 -19.30 -4.42 3.50
CA SER A 91 -20.64 -4.73 3.01
C SER A 91 -20.93 -4.09 1.66
N ALA A 92 -20.55 -2.82 1.48
CA ALA A 92 -20.70 -2.10 0.22
C ALA A 92 -19.85 -2.72 -0.90
N ALA A 93 -18.58 -3.06 -0.62
CA ALA A 93 -17.69 -3.70 -1.58
C ALA A 93 -18.21 -5.10 -1.99
N ASN A 94 -18.64 -5.92 -1.03
CA ASN A 94 -19.24 -7.24 -1.30
C ASN A 94 -20.47 -7.13 -2.20
N ALA A 95 -21.34 -6.15 -1.96
CA ALA A 95 -22.54 -5.96 -2.77
C ALA A 95 -22.23 -5.59 -4.23
N VAL A 96 -21.11 -4.88 -4.49
CA VAL A 96 -20.63 -4.60 -5.84
C VAL A 96 -20.04 -5.86 -6.48
N LEU A 97 -19.15 -6.55 -5.77
CA LEU A 97 -18.49 -7.77 -6.28
C LEU A 97 -19.47 -8.89 -6.65
N ALA A 98 -20.54 -9.05 -5.86
CA ALA A 98 -21.61 -10.01 -6.15
C ALA A 98 -22.35 -9.73 -7.46
N LYS A 99 -22.41 -8.45 -7.89
CA LYS A 99 -23.04 -8.04 -9.16
C LYS A 99 -22.06 -8.17 -10.33
N GLU A 100 -20.81 -7.78 -10.12
CA GLU A 100 -19.78 -7.73 -11.17
C GLU A 100 -19.21 -9.10 -11.54
N LYS A 101 -19.29 -10.09 -10.63
CA LYS A 101 -18.89 -11.49 -10.85
C LYS A 101 -17.48 -11.66 -11.42
N PRO A 102 -16.43 -11.14 -10.74
CA PRO A 102 -15.06 -11.18 -11.24
C PRO A 102 -14.50 -12.58 -11.49
N LEU A 103 -15.07 -13.63 -10.89
CA LEU A 103 -14.68 -15.03 -11.12
C LEU A 103 -14.90 -15.48 -12.57
N SER A 104 -15.80 -14.83 -13.33
CA SER A 104 -16.05 -15.19 -14.72
C SER A 104 -15.09 -14.49 -15.70
N TRP A 105 -14.18 -13.64 -15.22
CA TRP A 105 -13.31 -12.86 -16.09
C TRP A 105 -12.03 -13.60 -16.43
N LYS A 106 -11.55 -13.35 -17.65
CA LYS A 106 -10.22 -13.75 -18.11
C LYS A 106 -9.47 -12.50 -18.51
N LEU A 107 -8.49 -12.12 -17.71
CA LEU A 107 -7.69 -10.91 -17.85
C LEU A 107 -6.38 -11.25 -18.56
N LYS A 108 -5.73 -10.24 -19.14
CA LYS A 108 -4.47 -10.39 -19.86
C LYS A 108 -3.39 -9.50 -19.24
N ALA A 109 -2.28 -10.11 -18.84
CA ALA A 109 -1.06 -9.42 -18.50
C ALA A 109 -0.21 -9.20 -19.76
N PHE A 110 0.37 -8.01 -19.96
CA PHE A 110 0.97 -7.68 -21.25
C PHE A 110 2.32 -6.95 -21.21
N LYS A 111 2.75 -6.41 -20.07
CA LYS A 111 4.07 -5.78 -19.93
C LYS A 111 4.50 -5.62 -18.48
N TYR A 112 5.80 -5.39 -18.27
CA TYR A 112 6.29 -4.74 -17.07
C TYR A 112 6.16 -3.22 -17.17
N TYR A 113 6.04 -2.58 -16.01
CA TYR A 113 6.26 -1.14 -15.85
C TYR A 113 6.84 -0.88 -14.46
N TYR A 114 7.21 0.36 -14.18
CA TYR A 114 7.49 0.77 -12.80
C TYR A 114 7.02 2.20 -12.53
N ILE A 115 6.71 2.47 -11.27
CA ILE A 115 6.48 3.81 -10.73
C ILE A 115 7.83 4.32 -10.20
N PRO A 116 8.38 5.43 -10.73
CA PRO A 116 9.65 5.97 -10.26
C PRO A 116 9.58 6.46 -8.81
N SER A 117 10.60 6.10 -8.02
CA SER A 117 10.83 6.63 -6.67
C SER A 117 12.35 6.74 -6.45
N PRO A 118 13.02 7.72 -7.10
CA PRO A 118 14.47 7.73 -7.23
C PRO A 118 15.19 7.58 -5.88
N PRO A 119 16.24 6.73 -5.79
CA PRO A 119 16.94 6.06 -6.89
C PRO A 119 16.38 4.67 -7.29
N VAL A 120 15.17 4.33 -6.83
CA VAL A 120 14.52 3.03 -7.08
C VAL A 120 13.21 3.21 -7.84
N GLY A 121 12.53 2.10 -8.13
CA GLY A 121 11.17 2.11 -8.64
C GLY A 121 10.36 0.93 -8.11
N LEU A 122 9.05 1.14 -8.00
CA LEU A 122 8.09 0.09 -7.67
C LEU A 122 7.62 -0.56 -8.96
N ALA A 123 8.03 -1.81 -9.18
CA ALA A 123 7.73 -2.54 -10.41
C ALA A 123 6.39 -3.26 -10.33
N GLY A 124 5.73 -3.39 -11.48
CA GLY A 124 4.49 -4.15 -11.61
C GLY A 124 4.36 -4.87 -12.95
N ILE A 125 3.53 -5.90 -12.97
CA ILE A 125 3.01 -6.55 -14.18
C ILE A 125 1.68 -5.90 -14.52
N VAL A 126 1.58 -5.26 -15.68
CA VAL A 126 0.38 -4.52 -16.10
C VAL A 126 -0.65 -5.49 -16.69
N VAL A 127 -1.89 -5.31 -16.27
CA VAL A 127 -3.08 -5.96 -16.80
C VAL A 127 -3.71 -5.03 -17.85
N GLU A 128 -4.13 -5.57 -19.00
CA GLU A 128 -4.86 -4.79 -19.99
C GLU A 128 -6.17 -4.27 -19.35
N PRO A 129 -6.42 -2.94 -19.35
CA PRO A 129 -7.68 -2.41 -18.85
C PRO A 129 -8.86 -2.96 -19.67
N THR A 130 -9.88 -3.45 -18.97
CA THR A 130 -11.12 -3.93 -19.59
C THR A 130 -12.31 -3.05 -19.17
N LYS A 131 -13.39 -3.09 -19.95
CA LYS A 131 -14.63 -2.40 -19.56
C LYS A 131 -15.17 -2.88 -18.21
N ASP A 132 -14.96 -4.15 -17.89
CA ASP A 132 -15.39 -4.74 -16.61
C ASP A 132 -14.54 -4.25 -15.44
N LEU A 133 -13.21 -4.17 -15.61
CA LEU A 133 -12.32 -3.59 -14.60
C LEU A 133 -12.63 -2.10 -14.33
N HIS A 134 -12.91 -1.32 -15.38
CA HIS A 134 -13.34 0.07 -15.22
C HIS A 134 -14.68 0.18 -14.50
N ARG A 135 -15.69 -0.61 -14.90
CA ARG A 135 -17.00 -0.61 -14.26
C ARG A 135 -16.92 -1.01 -12.79
N LEU A 136 -16.14 -2.04 -12.47
CA LEU A 136 -15.91 -2.45 -11.09
C LEU A 136 -15.28 -1.33 -10.26
N GLN A 137 -14.27 -0.64 -10.80
CA GLN A 137 -13.64 0.49 -10.12
C GLN A 137 -14.65 1.63 -9.87
N ASP A 138 -15.44 2.00 -10.88
CA ASP A 138 -16.44 3.07 -10.76
C ASP A 138 -17.51 2.73 -9.71
N GLU A 139 -18.03 1.51 -9.73
CA GLU A 139 -19.05 1.05 -8.78
C GLU A 139 -18.50 0.95 -7.35
N LEU A 140 -17.25 0.47 -7.17
CA LEU A 140 -16.62 0.44 -5.86
C LEU A 140 -16.36 1.86 -5.33
N ILE A 141 -15.84 2.77 -6.15
CA ILE A 141 -15.63 4.19 -5.76
C ILE A 141 -16.95 4.79 -5.27
N LYS A 142 -18.03 4.61 -6.03
CA LYS A 142 -19.36 5.10 -5.68
C LYS A 142 -19.90 4.47 -4.39
N ALA A 143 -19.73 3.16 -4.24
CA ALA A 143 -20.27 2.42 -3.10
C ALA A 143 -19.59 2.79 -1.77
N VAL A 144 -18.28 3.06 -1.78
CA VAL A 144 -17.54 3.38 -0.55
C VAL A 144 -17.46 4.88 -0.25
N ALA A 145 -17.81 5.75 -1.20
CA ALA A 145 -17.76 7.21 -1.06
C ALA A 145 -18.40 7.77 0.24
N PRO A 146 -19.52 7.24 0.77
CA PRO A 146 -20.10 7.76 2.01
C PRO A 146 -19.23 7.55 3.27
N TYR A 147 -18.23 6.67 3.20
CA TYR A 147 -17.39 6.27 4.34
C TYR A 147 -15.97 6.84 4.26
N THR A 148 -15.66 7.57 3.18
CA THR A 148 -14.30 8.03 2.91
C THR A 148 -14.02 9.35 3.61
N VAL A 149 -12.74 9.57 3.91
CA VAL A 149 -12.23 10.84 4.41
C VAL A 149 -11.19 11.39 3.45
N LYS A 150 -11.01 12.71 3.47
CA LYS A 150 -10.13 13.40 2.51
C LYS A 150 -8.67 12.95 2.59
N THR A 151 -8.17 12.62 3.78
CA THR A 151 -6.76 12.27 4.00
C THR A 151 -6.59 11.52 5.33
N GLY A 152 -5.38 11.02 5.58
CA GLY A 152 -4.99 10.34 6.81
C GLY A 152 -3.57 10.73 7.25
N THR A 153 -3.17 10.22 8.41
CA THR A 153 -1.80 10.31 8.92
C THR A 153 -1.08 8.97 8.73
N PRO A 154 0.23 8.86 8.98
CA PRO A 154 0.91 7.56 8.98
C PRO A 154 0.24 6.49 9.86
N ALA A 155 -0.50 6.89 10.92
CA ALA A 155 -1.23 5.97 11.78
C ALA A 155 -2.40 5.24 11.07
N ALA A 156 -2.83 5.71 9.90
CA ALA A 156 -3.86 5.03 9.11
C ALA A 156 -3.33 3.78 8.37
N PHE A 157 -2.01 3.66 8.26
CA PHE A 157 -1.34 2.58 7.53
C PHE A 157 -0.86 1.50 8.50
N PHE A 158 -0.68 0.29 7.98
CA PHE A 158 0.11 -0.73 8.63
C PHE A 158 1.60 -0.34 8.52
N SER A 159 2.24 -0.13 9.66
CA SER A 159 3.62 0.32 9.74
C SER A 159 4.41 -0.56 10.70
N GLU A 160 5.63 -0.89 10.29
CA GLU A 160 6.59 -1.63 11.12
C GLU A 160 7.52 -0.70 11.92
N ASP A 161 7.52 0.59 11.61
CA ASP A 161 8.40 1.58 12.23
C ASP A 161 7.63 2.80 12.79
N GLY A 162 6.45 2.56 13.35
CA GLY A 162 5.65 3.59 14.03
C GLY A 162 5.24 4.78 13.15
N GLY A 163 5.10 4.53 11.85
CA GLY A 163 4.74 5.48 10.80
C GLY A 163 5.91 6.10 10.04
N ARG A 164 7.17 5.87 10.46
CA ARG A 164 8.36 6.48 9.83
C ARG A 164 8.67 5.91 8.44
N ASP A 165 8.22 4.70 8.16
CA ASP A 165 8.33 4.02 6.87
C ASP A 165 7.27 4.48 5.86
N ILE A 166 6.22 5.18 6.31
CA ILE A 166 5.14 5.65 5.43
C ILE A 166 5.54 6.93 4.70
N GLN A 167 5.59 6.87 3.37
CA GLN A 167 5.99 8.02 2.56
C GLN A 167 4.90 9.09 2.52
N LYS A 168 5.27 10.37 2.62
CA LYS A 168 4.33 11.48 2.41
C LYS A 168 3.65 11.40 1.03
N SER A 169 4.41 11.04 -0.01
CA SER A 169 3.87 10.84 -1.36
C SER A 169 2.82 9.73 -1.44
N LEU A 170 2.91 8.70 -0.58
CA LEU A 170 1.88 7.66 -0.50
C LEU A 170 0.59 8.20 0.13
N ILE A 171 0.70 9.00 1.18
CA ILE A 171 -0.47 9.67 1.79
C ILE A 171 -1.16 10.59 0.76
N ASP A 172 -0.36 11.38 0.03
CA ASP A 172 -0.87 12.26 -1.02
C ASP A 172 -1.50 11.44 -2.16
N TYR A 173 -0.90 10.31 -2.56
CA TYR A 173 -1.44 9.40 -3.57
C TYR A 173 -2.81 8.83 -3.16
N VAL A 174 -2.93 8.26 -1.95
CA VAL A 174 -4.20 7.69 -1.46
C VAL A 174 -5.28 8.77 -1.31
N SER A 175 -4.90 9.97 -0.87
CA SER A 175 -5.84 11.12 -0.76
C SER A 175 -6.42 11.56 -2.11
N HIS A 176 -5.71 11.29 -3.20
CA HIS A 176 -6.08 11.71 -4.56
C HIS A 176 -6.25 10.52 -5.53
N PHE A 177 -6.42 9.30 -5.00
CA PHE A 177 -6.43 8.08 -5.81
C PHE A 177 -7.46 8.15 -6.94
N VAL A 178 -8.69 8.61 -6.65
CA VAL A 178 -9.77 8.70 -7.65
C VAL A 178 -9.41 9.64 -8.81
N THR A 179 -8.66 10.71 -8.57
CA THR A 179 -8.26 11.63 -9.64
C THR A 179 -6.97 11.20 -10.34
N MET A 180 -6.08 10.50 -9.64
CA MET A 180 -4.76 10.11 -10.15
C MET A 180 -4.69 8.72 -10.78
N ALA A 181 -5.55 7.78 -10.37
CA ALA A 181 -5.39 6.35 -10.65
C ALA A 181 -6.71 5.64 -11.02
N ALA A 182 -7.81 6.39 -11.20
CA ALA A 182 -9.07 5.85 -11.68
C ALA A 182 -9.43 6.33 -13.09
N GLY A 183 -10.46 5.73 -13.68
CA GLY A 183 -10.98 6.11 -15.00
C GLY A 183 -9.90 6.05 -16.08
N LYS A 184 -9.69 7.14 -16.82
CA LYS A 184 -8.67 7.20 -17.89
C LYS A 184 -7.22 7.03 -17.41
N HIS A 185 -6.97 7.20 -16.10
CA HIS A 185 -5.65 7.02 -15.49
C HIS A 185 -5.48 5.64 -14.85
N PHE A 186 -6.51 4.79 -14.94
CA PHE A 186 -6.44 3.46 -14.36
C PHE A 186 -5.42 2.59 -15.09
N ASN A 187 -4.43 2.13 -14.33
CA ASN A 187 -3.38 1.24 -14.76
C ASN A 187 -3.39 0.01 -13.86
N PRO A 188 -4.30 -0.96 -14.07
CA PRO A 188 -4.39 -2.15 -13.23
C PRO A 188 -3.11 -2.97 -13.37
N HIS A 189 -2.54 -3.36 -12.24
CA HIS A 189 -1.27 -4.08 -12.21
C HIS A 189 -1.17 -4.94 -10.95
N VAL A 190 -0.28 -5.92 -11.00
CA VAL A 190 0.22 -6.63 -9.82
C VAL A 190 1.60 -6.09 -9.48
N THR A 191 1.75 -5.53 -8.28
CA THR A 191 3.06 -5.08 -7.78
C THR A 191 3.96 -6.29 -7.54
N ILE A 192 5.20 -6.23 -8.06
CA ILE A 192 6.16 -7.34 -8.00
C ILE A 192 7.42 -7.03 -7.19
N GLY A 193 7.56 -5.82 -6.64
CA GLY A 193 8.65 -5.45 -5.75
C GLY A 193 9.38 -4.18 -6.16
N VAL A 194 10.54 -3.94 -5.54
CA VAL A 194 11.36 -2.75 -5.73
C VAL A 194 12.66 -3.11 -6.42
N GLY A 195 13.08 -2.30 -7.39
CA GLY A 195 14.36 -2.45 -8.09
C GLY A 195 15.10 -1.13 -8.25
N THR A 196 16.40 -1.20 -8.54
CA THR A 196 17.15 -0.02 -8.99
C THR A 196 16.67 0.43 -10.37
N GLU A 197 16.61 1.72 -10.64
CA GLU A 197 16.17 2.23 -11.96
C GLU A 197 16.98 1.63 -13.11
N THR A 198 18.29 1.46 -12.94
CA THR A 198 19.17 0.80 -13.92
C THR A 198 18.72 -0.62 -14.25
N TYR A 199 18.32 -1.41 -13.26
CA TYR A 199 17.82 -2.77 -13.48
C TYR A 199 16.42 -2.77 -14.08
N LEU A 200 15.54 -1.90 -13.59
CA LEU A 200 14.17 -1.78 -14.09
C LEU A 200 14.14 -1.41 -15.57
N ASN A 201 14.99 -0.47 -16.00
CA ASN A 201 15.12 -0.12 -17.42
C ASN A 201 15.56 -1.30 -18.29
N LYS A 202 16.43 -2.18 -17.77
CA LYS A 202 16.79 -3.42 -18.47
C LYS A 202 15.62 -4.39 -18.53
N MET A 203 14.92 -4.57 -17.43
CA MET A 203 13.75 -5.45 -17.33
C MET A 203 12.61 -5.03 -18.26
N LEU A 204 12.39 -3.72 -18.44
CA LEU A 204 11.39 -3.17 -19.36
C LEU A 204 11.78 -3.34 -20.85
N ALA A 205 13.08 -3.51 -21.15
CA ALA A 205 13.57 -3.73 -22.51
C ALA A 205 13.54 -5.21 -22.92
N GLU A 206 13.34 -6.13 -21.97
CA GLU A 206 13.17 -7.56 -22.26
C GLU A 206 11.83 -7.83 -22.94
N PRO A 207 11.74 -8.82 -23.84
CA PRO A 207 10.46 -9.31 -24.33
C PRO A 207 9.55 -9.72 -23.17
N PHE A 208 8.27 -9.36 -23.27
CA PHE A 208 7.25 -9.80 -22.32
C PHE A 208 6.28 -10.76 -23.02
N ASP A 209 6.33 -12.02 -22.61
CA ASP A 209 5.36 -13.02 -23.06
C ASP A 209 4.01 -12.75 -22.37
N SER A 210 3.05 -12.21 -23.13
CA SER A 210 1.71 -11.95 -22.61
C SER A 210 1.03 -13.25 -22.19
N PHE A 211 0.35 -13.24 -21.05
CA PHE A 211 -0.36 -14.39 -20.51
C PHE A 211 -1.73 -13.99 -19.98
N THR A 212 -2.63 -14.96 -19.86
CA THR A 212 -3.94 -14.76 -19.28
C THR A 212 -4.02 -15.34 -17.88
N PHE A 213 -4.80 -14.71 -17.03
CA PHE A 213 -5.11 -15.17 -15.68
C PHE A 213 -6.56 -14.79 -15.33
N SER A 214 -7.09 -15.36 -14.25
CA SER A 214 -8.41 -15.03 -13.73
C SER A 214 -8.31 -14.52 -12.29
N PRO A 215 -9.21 -13.61 -11.86
CA PRO A 215 -9.43 -13.36 -10.45
C PRO A 215 -9.98 -14.62 -9.77
N THR A 216 -9.45 -14.96 -8.61
CA THR A 216 -9.90 -16.10 -7.78
C THR A 216 -10.44 -15.67 -6.42
N GLY A 217 -10.25 -14.41 -6.04
CA GLY A 217 -10.68 -13.86 -4.78
C GLY A 217 -10.75 -12.33 -4.82
N ALA A 218 -11.21 -11.76 -3.73
CA ALA A 218 -11.14 -10.33 -3.47
C ALA A 218 -11.01 -10.12 -1.96
N SER A 219 -10.28 -9.08 -1.58
CA SER A 219 -10.04 -8.76 -0.17
C SER A 219 -9.95 -7.24 0.01
N VAL A 220 -10.22 -6.79 1.23
CA VAL A 220 -9.87 -5.46 1.70
C VAL A 220 -8.63 -5.57 2.58
N TYR A 221 -7.61 -4.78 2.28
CA TYR A 221 -6.36 -4.70 3.02
C TYR A 221 -6.20 -3.34 3.66
N GLN A 222 -5.49 -3.29 4.78
CA GLN A 222 -4.85 -2.07 5.25
C GLN A 222 -3.54 -1.90 4.50
N LEU A 223 -3.38 -0.73 3.90
CA LEU A 223 -2.17 -0.35 3.18
C LEU A 223 -0.99 -0.19 4.14
N GLY A 224 0.21 -0.54 3.68
CA GLY A 224 1.45 -0.11 4.32
C GLY A 224 2.41 0.56 3.34
N THR A 225 3.68 0.54 3.70
CA THR A 225 4.78 1.13 2.93
C THR A 225 4.73 0.74 1.45
N PHE A 226 4.98 1.70 0.55
CA PHE A 226 4.84 1.58 -0.91
C PHE A 226 3.41 1.30 -1.42
N GLY A 227 2.37 1.46 -0.58
CA GLY A 227 0.99 1.19 -0.98
C GLY A 227 0.70 -0.30 -1.14
N THR A 228 1.47 -1.14 -0.44
CA THR A 228 1.31 -2.59 -0.47
C THR A 228 0.15 -3.04 0.43
N ALA A 229 -0.55 -4.10 0.02
CA ALA A 229 -1.56 -4.79 0.80
C ALA A 229 -0.92 -5.56 1.97
N ARG A 230 -0.71 -4.88 3.11
CA ARG A 230 0.09 -5.41 4.24
C ARG A 230 -0.69 -6.27 5.22
N LYS A 231 -1.90 -5.85 5.58
CA LYS A 231 -2.75 -6.54 6.54
C LYS A 231 -4.12 -6.78 5.95
N GLU A 232 -4.49 -8.05 5.78
CA GLU A 232 -5.85 -8.39 5.39
C GLU A 232 -6.82 -7.96 6.49
N LEU A 233 -7.82 -7.17 6.11
CA LEU A 233 -8.91 -6.75 6.99
C LEU A 233 -10.12 -7.67 6.80
N LYS A 234 -10.42 -8.03 5.54
CA LYS A 234 -11.58 -8.84 5.21
C LYS A 234 -11.45 -9.52 3.85
N VAL A 235 -11.59 -10.84 3.82
CA VAL A 235 -11.93 -11.57 2.58
C VAL A 235 -13.36 -11.22 2.16
N LEU A 236 -13.51 -10.82 0.89
CA LEU A 236 -14.76 -10.50 0.24
C LEU A 236 -15.24 -11.73 -0.57
N PRO A 237 -16.23 -12.50 -0.08
CA PRO A 237 -16.64 -13.73 -0.75
C PRO A 237 -17.15 -13.43 -2.17
N LEU A 238 -16.57 -14.14 -3.14
CA LEU A 238 -17.01 -14.09 -4.52
C LEU A 238 -17.97 -15.25 -4.81
N THR A 239 -19.07 -14.95 -5.49
CA THR A 239 -20.01 -15.94 -6.00
C THR A 239 -19.76 -16.18 -7.50
N PRO A 240 -19.89 -17.43 -7.98
CA PRO A 240 -19.86 -17.72 -9.42
C PRO A 240 -20.91 -16.95 -10.25
#